data_AF-A0A7C4PMG1-F1
#
_entry.id   AF-A0A7C4PMG1-F1
#
_cell.length_a   1.000
_cell.length_b   1.000
_cell.length_c   1.000
_cell.angle_alpha   90.00
_cell.angle_beta   90.00
_cell.angle_gamma   90.00
#
_symmetry.space_group_name_H-M   'P 1'
#
loop_
_entity.id
_entity.type
_entity.pdbx_description
1 polymer ?
#
loop_
_entity_poly.entity_id
_entity_poly.type
_entity_poly.pdbx_seq_one_letter_code
_entity_poly.pdbx_strand_id
1 'polypeptide(L)'
;MQLPDPAWCITQNTWDPAHQRHSETIFTIGNGYLSTRGVFEEGYPRESRATFLHGVFDDVPIVFTELANVPDWLELTILLGGERFRLD
;
A
#
# COMPACT_ATOMS: atom_id res chain seq x y z
N MET A 1 -15.23 16.78 4.21
CA MET A 1 -14.60 16.11 5.36
C MET A 1 -13.78 17.14 6.11
N GLN A 2 -13.88 17.21 7.43
CA GLN A 2 -13.04 18.12 8.22
C GLN A 2 -11.67 17.47 8.47
N LEU A 3 -10.61 18.26 8.49
CA LEU A 3 -9.28 17.73 8.78
C LEU A 3 -9.23 17.20 10.22
N PRO A 4 -8.63 16.00 10.44
CA PRO A 4 -8.46 15.46 11.77
C PRO A 4 -7.57 16.35 12.64
N ASP A 5 -7.72 16.25 13.96
CA ASP A 5 -6.84 16.90 14.92
C ASP A 5 -5.38 16.45 14.66
N PRO A 6 -4.42 17.38 14.48
CA PRO A 6 -3.02 17.05 14.27
C PRO A 6 -2.43 16.10 15.31
N ALA A 7 -2.93 16.11 16.54
CA ALA A 7 -2.49 15.19 17.60
C ALA A 7 -2.76 13.70 17.26
N TRP A 8 -3.68 13.43 16.34
CA TRP A 8 -4.07 12.10 15.88
C TRP A 8 -3.65 11.83 14.43
N CYS A 9 -2.77 12.65 13.86
CA CYS A 9 -2.32 12.54 12.49
C CYS A 9 -0.86 12.09 12.43
N ILE A 10 -0.59 11.09 11.59
CA ILE A 10 0.77 10.81 11.10
C ILE A 10 0.86 11.40 9.71
N THR A 11 1.87 12.24 9.47
CA THR A 11 2.03 12.96 8.20
C THR A 11 3.43 12.77 7.66
N GLN A 12 3.54 12.47 6.36
CA GLN A 12 4.79 12.49 5.61
C GLN A 12 4.82 13.77 4.74
N ASN A 13 5.64 14.74 5.13
CA ASN A 13 5.71 16.04 4.43
C ASN A 13 6.71 16.06 3.27
N THR A 14 7.64 15.11 3.25
CA THR A 14 8.67 14.97 2.22
C THR A 14 8.73 13.53 1.75
N TRP A 15 8.86 13.35 0.45
CA TRP A 15 9.06 12.04 -0.12
C TRP A 15 10.56 11.74 -0.29
N ASP A 16 10.98 10.58 0.20
CA ASP A 16 12.31 10.03 -0.01
C ASP A 16 12.19 8.58 -0.48
N PRO A 17 12.65 8.26 -1.70
CA PRO A 17 12.58 6.90 -2.23
C PRO A 17 13.28 5.84 -1.37
N ALA A 18 14.28 6.21 -0.57
CA ALA A 18 14.99 5.28 0.31
C ALA A 18 14.10 4.78 1.47
N HIS A 19 13.10 5.57 1.85
CA HIS A 19 12.19 5.29 2.97
C HIS A 19 10.81 4.79 2.54
N GLN A 20 10.54 4.65 1.24
CA GLN A 20 9.23 4.29 0.70
C GLN A 20 8.63 3.03 1.35
N ARG A 21 9.40 1.94 1.42
CA ARG A 21 8.92 0.66 1.99
C ARG A 21 8.60 0.74 3.48
N HIS A 22 9.27 1.65 4.21
CA HIS A 22 8.96 1.91 5.61
C HIS A 22 7.63 2.66 5.72
N SER A 23 7.45 3.73 4.93
CA SER A 23 6.19 4.47 4.87
C SER A 23 4.99 3.58 4.52
N GLU A 24 5.13 2.69 3.55
CA GLU A 24 4.07 1.73 3.18
C GLU A 24 3.57 0.88 4.36
N THR A 25 4.47 0.52 5.28
CA THR A 25 4.11 -0.21 6.50
C THR A 25 3.42 0.71 7.50
N ILE A 26 3.96 1.91 7.75
CA ILE A 26 3.41 2.89 8.70
C ILE A 26 1.99 3.32 8.30
N PHE A 27 1.76 3.52 7.00
CA PHE A 27 0.47 3.95 6.45
C PHE A 27 -0.43 2.79 6.00
N THR A 28 -0.11 1.54 6.37
CA THR A 28 -1.01 0.39 6.13
C THR A 28 -2.34 0.60 6.86
N ILE A 29 -3.45 0.42 6.15
CA ILE A 29 -4.80 0.47 6.73
C ILE A 29 -5.36 -0.94 6.85
N GLY A 30 -6.23 -1.17 7.83
CA GLY A 30 -6.94 -2.42 7.96
C GLY A 30 -7.99 -2.41 9.07
N ASN A 31 -8.89 -3.39 9.02
CA ASN A 31 -10.01 -3.53 9.97
C ASN A 31 -10.01 -4.88 10.71
N GLY A 32 -8.90 -5.61 10.67
CA GLY A 32 -8.77 -6.96 11.22
C GLY A 32 -9.25 -8.08 10.29
N TYR A 33 -10.04 -7.76 9.26
CA TYR A 33 -10.43 -8.71 8.21
C TYR A 33 -9.69 -8.45 6.89
N LEU A 34 -9.63 -7.20 6.43
CA LEU A 34 -8.91 -6.78 5.24
C LEU A 34 -7.83 -5.78 5.66
N SER A 35 -6.65 -5.86 5.06
CA SER A 35 -5.61 -4.83 5.16
C SER A 35 -4.95 -4.57 3.81
N THR A 36 -4.55 -3.33 3.58
CA THR A 36 -3.85 -2.90 2.35
C THR A 36 -2.68 -2.03 2.75
N ARG A 37 -1.49 -2.34 2.23
CA ARG A 37 -0.28 -1.54 2.48
C ARG A 37 -0.46 -0.12 1.94
N GLY A 38 0.14 0.86 2.61
CA GLY A 38 0.07 2.28 2.22
C GLY A 38 0.98 2.60 1.02
N VAL A 39 0.81 1.87 -0.08
CA VAL A 39 1.45 2.17 -1.37
C VAL A 39 0.69 3.27 -2.09
N PHE A 40 1.34 3.93 -3.05
CA PHE A 40 0.67 4.88 -3.93
C PHE A 40 -0.31 4.15 -4.86
N GLU A 41 -1.50 4.70 -5.04
CA GLU A 41 -2.55 4.13 -5.87
C GLU A 41 -2.14 4.06 -7.35
N GLU A 42 -1.39 5.06 -7.85
CA GLU A 42 -0.86 5.10 -9.22
C GLU A 42 0.30 4.13 -9.50
N GLY A 43 0.87 3.61 -8.42
CA GLY A 43 2.00 2.69 -8.39
C GLY A 43 3.37 3.36 -8.42
N TYR A 44 4.36 2.68 -7.82
CA TYR A 44 5.76 3.08 -7.81
C TYR A 44 6.70 1.88 -8.09
N PRO A 45 7.73 1.99 -8.94
CA PRO A 45 8.51 0.82 -9.38
C PRO A 45 9.17 -0.03 -8.28
N ARG A 46 9.47 0.55 -7.11
CA ARG A 46 10.13 -0.16 -6.00
C ARG A 46 9.21 -0.40 -4.80
N GLU A 47 7.91 -0.23 -4.99
CA GLU A 47 6.93 -0.47 -3.94
C GLU A 47 6.87 -1.94 -3.53
N SER A 48 6.32 -2.19 -2.36
CA SER A 48 5.95 -3.53 -1.90
C SER A 48 4.44 -3.60 -1.73
N ARG A 49 3.70 -3.64 -2.85
CA ARG A 49 2.23 -3.71 -2.85
C ARG A 49 1.74 -5.02 -2.25
N ALA A 50 0.87 -4.92 -1.25
CA ALA A 50 0.17 -6.08 -0.73
C ALA A 50 -1.20 -5.73 -0.16
N THR A 51 -2.15 -6.65 -0.38
CA THR A 51 -3.45 -6.67 0.26
C THR A 51 -3.63 -8.05 0.89
N PHE A 52 -4.14 -8.09 2.12
CA PHE A 52 -4.32 -9.34 2.86
C PHE A 52 -5.75 -9.48 3.36
N LEU A 53 -6.26 -10.72 3.32
CA LEU A 53 -7.52 -11.10 3.96
C LEU A 53 -7.27 -12.11 5.07
N HIS A 54 -7.83 -11.84 6.24
CA HIS A 54 -7.79 -12.74 7.38
C HIS A 54 -8.39 -14.10 7.01
N GLY A 55 -7.62 -15.17 7.21
CA GLY A 55 -8.03 -16.54 6.92
C GLY A 55 -7.70 -17.01 5.50
N VAL A 56 -7.15 -16.15 4.63
CA VAL A 56 -6.70 -16.54 3.29
C VAL A 56 -5.19 -16.78 3.33
N PHE A 57 -4.80 -18.05 3.39
CA PHE A 57 -3.42 -18.48 3.43
C PHE A 57 -3.06 -19.24 2.16
N ASP A 58 -1.81 -19.13 1.75
CA ASP A 58 -1.24 -19.95 0.68
C ASP A 58 -0.34 -21.03 1.28
N ASP A 59 -0.41 -22.23 0.73
CA ASP A 59 0.32 -23.43 1.18
C ASP A 59 1.13 -24.02 0.02
N VAL A 60 1.88 -23.15 -0.67
CA VAL A 60 2.76 -23.57 -1.75
C VAL A 60 3.88 -24.45 -1.20
N PRO A 61 4.12 -25.66 -1.76
CA PRO A 61 5.04 -26.67 -1.20
C PRO A 61 6.53 -26.28 -1.07
N ILE A 62 6.89 -25.07 -1.50
CA ILE A 62 8.26 -24.56 -1.53
C ILE A 62 8.56 -23.71 -0.27
N VAL A 63 7.52 -23.21 0.41
CA VAL A 63 7.62 -22.32 1.59
C VAL A 63 6.71 -22.81 2.73
N PHE A 64 6.78 -22.17 3.89
CA PHE A 64 5.82 -22.40 4.97
C PHE A 64 4.49 -21.69 4.65
N THR A 65 3.39 -22.18 5.20
CA THR A 65 2.07 -21.56 5.04
C THR A 65 2.10 -20.11 5.49
N GLU A 66 1.75 -19.19 4.59
CA GLU A 66 1.78 -17.75 4.84
C GLU A 66 0.50 -17.06 4.40
N LEU A 67 0.29 -15.82 4.86
CA LEU A 67 -0.89 -15.05 4.49
C LEU A 67 -0.78 -14.67 3.02
N ALA A 68 -1.78 -15.05 2.22
CA ALA A 68 -1.74 -14.84 0.78
C ALA A 68 -1.86 -13.35 0.47
N ASN A 69 -0.96 -12.83 -0.35
CA ASN A 69 -1.12 -11.53 -0.96
C ASN A 69 -2.19 -11.64 -2.07
N VAL A 70 -3.35 -11.03 -1.85
CA VAL A 70 -4.47 -11.08 -2.80
C VAL A 70 -4.38 -9.95 -3.83
N PRO A 71 -5.20 -9.97 -4.91
CA PRO A 71 -5.24 -8.87 -5.87
C PRO A 71 -5.51 -7.53 -5.20
N ASP A 72 -4.84 -6.49 -5.70
CA ASP A 72 -5.05 -5.14 -5.23
C ASP A 72 -6.35 -4.54 -5.78
N TRP A 73 -7.02 -3.79 -4.94
CA TRP A 73 -8.32 -3.17 -5.21
C TRP A 73 -8.24 -1.63 -5.31
N LEU A 74 -7.09 -1.04 -5.01
CA LEU A 74 -6.86 0.41 -5.03
C LEU A 74 -6.08 0.90 -6.26
N GLU A 75 -5.64 0.01 -7.15
CA GLU A 75 -4.88 0.39 -8.33
C GLU A 75 -5.62 1.45 -9.17
N LEU A 76 -4.94 2.57 -9.40
CA LEU A 76 -5.41 3.69 -10.19
C LEU A 76 -4.41 3.99 -11.31
N THR A 77 -4.87 4.46 -12.47
CA THR A 77 -3.98 4.98 -13.51
C THR A 77 -4.37 6.41 -13.83
N ILE A 78 -3.41 7.32 -13.69
CA ILE A 78 -3.57 8.74 -14.00
C ILE A 78 -2.83 9.06 -15.29
N LEU A 79 -3.49 9.73 -16.24
CA LEU A 79 -2.91 10.18 -17.50
C LEU A 79 -2.86 11.71 -17.54
N LEU A 80 -1.68 12.27 -17.82
CA LEU A 80 -1.46 13.70 -17.98
C LEU A 80 -0.95 13.96 -19.40
N GLY A 81 -1.76 14.59 -20.24
CA GLY A 81 -1.41 14.85 -21.64
C GLY A 81 -1.18 13.57 -22.48
N GLY A 82 -1.75 12.43 -22.06
CA GLY A 82 -1.55 11.12 -22.69
C GLY A 82 -0.44 10.27 -22.07
N GLU A 83 0.38 10.84 -21.19
CA GLU A 83 1.46 10.13 -20.49
C GLU A 83 0.99 9.60 -19.13
N ARG A 84 1.45 8.41 -18.74
CA ARG A 84 1.15 7.83 -17.42
C ARG A 84 1.92 8.58 -16.33
N PHE A 85 1.18 9.12 -15.35
CA PHE A 85 1.77 9.72 -14.16
C PHE A 85 2.06 8.66 -13.09
N ARG A 86 3.27 8.75 -12.53
CA ARG A 86 3.76 8.05 -11.33
C ARG A 86 4.81 8.92 -10.65
N LEU A 87 5.12 8.66 -9.39
CA LEU A 87 6.08 9.45 -8.59
C LEU A 87 7.57 9.12 -8.87
N ASP A 88 7.89 8.35 -9.90
CA ASP A 88 9.27 7.96 -10.28
C ASP A 88 9.87 8.76 -11.46
#